data_AF-A0A963CXS7-F1
#
_entry.id   AF-A0A963CXS7-F1
#
_cell.length_a   1.000
_cell.length_b   1.000
_cell.length_c   1.000
_cell.angle_alpha   90.00
_cell.angle_beta   90.00
_cell.angle_gamma   90.00
#
_symmetry.space_group_name_H-M   'P 1'
#
loop_
_entity.id
_entity.type
_entity.pdbx_description
1 polymer ?
#
loop_
_entity_poly.entity_id
_entity_poly.type
_entity_poly.pdbx_seq_one_letter_code
_entity_poly.pdbx_strand_id
1 'polypeptide(L)'
;MQEIPGADVALIEAWIAKGRFERALKPLEALALDNPTSARVWKNLGVVHQKLGHHDQAEKHLAHAIELDGSDVDAHCSLGGVYLSQGKLDEATASFERGLELSANGSTFALLNYLAIRARTGTLDAALPRFAAALEAGARSCRQDIDAGRNLPWACFDLAQFHLLRGERVASSAAITEAVRLANASWQLDSATAIYRLMAESPEAATRAGAVEILALIDTLKQEYFAEPDHKRCFVMMPFGKKLDASGREVDFDEVYETFIKPTIESEGLESIRCDEVDEAGNIHNRMFQLIWRAEVAIADVSIPNPNVFYELGIRHALHKAVTVIIRNRNAKLPFNIANLNAIEYDFDRGAHDEEARRRIRRAVSVGLRDGQSDSHVSETLDLRISDRPRVIGSCDIYSYPIRGSHRKLALITGDLRNVRGIDVWVNSENTNMQMARYYDFAISSMIRYEGARKTRTGHVAEDLIQKELDEIMAGERSVPEGTVIATGPGELSRYGVRAVFHAASVRGAIGYGYEPVRDIHRCVTNALALIDDPASNVAGSGLASILIPLLGIGFTRGDFRPVLNRQIEAALEYLAGHPESSVDSVYFLAWSEQELALCQSVLRSFDVLDAPVRAH
;
A
#
# COMPACT_ATOMS: atom_id res chain seq x y z
N MET A 1 23.52 -13.74 -19.25
CA MET A 1 22.14 -13.69 -19.76
C MET A 1 21.50 -15.04 -19.45
N GLN A 2 20.91 -15.19 -18.25
CA GLN A 2 20.21 -16.41 -17.85
C GLN A 2 18.78 -16.33 -18.39
N GLU A 3 18.38 -17.29 -19.22
CA GLU A 3 16.97 -17.51 -19.53
C GLU A 3 16.25 -17.92 -18.25
N ILE A 4 15.16 -17.23 -17.92
CA ILE A 4 14.30 -17.56 -16.77
C ILE A 4 13.07 -18.26 -17.35
N PRO A 5 12.92 -19.58 -17.20
CA PRO A 5 11.69 -20.27 -17.59
C PRO A 5 10.57 -19.87 -16.62
N GLY A 6 9.44 -19.37 -17.13
CA GLY A 6 8.20 -19.24 -16.37
C GLY A 6 7.93 -17.90 -15.66
N ALA A 7 8.34 -16.76 -16.21
CA ALA A 7 7.81 -15.48 -15.70
C ALA A 7 6.32 -15.34 -16.08
N ASP A 8 5.44 -15.25 -15.09
CA ASP A 8 4.02 -14.96 -15.31
C ASP A 8 3.77 -13.47 -15.61
N VAL A 9 2.57 -13.14 -16.10
CA VAL A 9 2.18 -11.75 -16.41
C VAL A 9 2.42 -10.82 -15.23
N ALA A 10 2.16 -11.27 -13.99
CA ALA A 10 2.24 -10.44 -12.79
C ALA A 10 3.69 -10.08 -12.42
N LEU A 11 4.64 -11.00 -12.57
CA LEU A 11 6.06 -10.73 -12.39
C LEU A 11 6.59 -9.76 -13.44
N ILE A 12 6.13 -9.92 -14.69
CA ILE A 12 6.48 -9.02 -15.79
C ILE A 12 5.90 -7.62 -15.54
N GLU A 13 4.64 -7.51 -15.12
CA GLU A 13 4.01 -6.24 -14.73
C GLU A 13 4.75 -5.59 -13.55
N ALA A 14 5.20 -6.36 -12.56
CA ALA A 14 6.02 -5.86 -11.46
C ALA A 14 7.40 -5.36 -11.92
N TRP A 15 7.97 -5.93 -12.98
CA TRP A 15 9.20 -5.41 -13.60
C TRP A 15 8.96 -4.14 -14.40
N ILE A 16 7.87 -4.09 -15.18
CA ILE A 16 7.43 -2.89 -15.91
C ILE A 16 7.21 -1.73 -14.93
N ALA A 17 6.50 -1.97 -13.82
CA ALA A 17 6.25 -0.97 -12.77
C ALA A 17 7.55 -0.47 -12.10
N LYS A 18 8.60 -1.28 -12.06
CA LYS A 18 9.93 -0.92 -11.55
C LYS A 18 10.89 -0.39 -12.63
N GLY A 19 10.40 -0.10 -13.84
CA GLY A 19 11.19 0.42 -14.95
C GLY A 19 12.17 -0.58 -15.57
N ARG A 20 12.03 -1.88 -15.30
CA ARG A 20 12.95 -2.94 -15.76
C ARG A 20 12.51 -3.51 -17.11
N PHE A 21 12.46 -2.68 -18.14
CA PHE A 21 11.86 -3.02 -19.43
C PHE A 21 12.68 -4.03 -20.24
N GLU A 22 14.02 -3.97 -20.25
CA GLU A 22 14.84 -4.95 -20.99
C GLU A 22 14.67 -6.37 -20.43
N ARG A 23 14.43 -6.47 -19.12
CA ARG A 23 14.20 -7.74 -18.43
C ARG A 23 12.80 -8.30 -18.70
N ALA A 24 11.82 -7.43 -18.95
CA ALA A 24 10.44 -7.79 -19.24
C ALA A 24 10.24 -8.28 -20.69
N LEU A 25 11.05 -7.82 -21.64
CA LEU A 25 10.81 -8.03 -23.08
C LEU A 25 10.74 -9.50 -23.50
N LYS A 26 11.83 -10.27 -23.35
CA LYS A 26 11.89 -11.67 -23.82
C LYS A 26 10.80 -12.57 -23.21
N PRO A 27 10.54 -12.53 -21.89
CA PRO A 27 9.45 -13.31 -21.31
C PRO A 27 8.07 -12.88 -21.83
N LEU A 28 7.88 -11.59 -22.10
CA LEU A 28 6.62 -11.05 -22.60
C LEU A 28 6.36 -11.38 -24.09
N GLU A 29 7.40 -11.46 -24.91
CA GLU A 29 7.33 -11.96 -26.29
C GLU A 29 6.91 -13.44 -26.32
N ALA A 30 7.52 -14.28 -25.48
CA ALA A 30 7.13 -15.67 -25.34
C ALA A 30 5.66 -15.80 -24.88
N LEU A 31 5.25 -14.94 -23.96
CA LEU A 31 3.90 -14.90 -23.44
C LEU A 31 2.85 -14.47 -24.47
N ALA A 32 3.20 -13.52 -25.34
CA ALA A 32 2.33 -13.09 -26.45
C ALA A 32 2.17 -14.20 -27.49
N LEU A 33 3.21 -14.99 -27.74
CA LEU A 33 3.15 -16.16 -28.62
C LEU A 33 2.26 -17.27 -28.04
N ASP A 34 2.36 -17.50 -26.72
CA ASP A 34 1.55 -18.51 -26.01
C ASP A 34 0.09 -18.06 -25.80
N ASN A 35 -0.18 -16.75 -25.82
CA ASN A 35 -1.50 -16.17 -25.55
C ASN A 35 -1.90 -15.13 -26.62
N PRO A 36 -2.08 -15.54 -27.89
CA PRO A 36 -2.26 -14.62 -29.01
C PRO A 36 -3.57 -13.81 -28.96
N THR A 37 -4.55 -14.19 -28.14
CA THR A 37 -5.83 -13.48 -28.01
C THR A 37 -5.92 -12.61 -26.76
N SER A 38 -4.85 -12.48 -25.98
CA SER A 38 -4.88 -11.69 -24.74
C SER A 38 -4.56 -10.22 -25.02
N ALA A 39 -5.58 -9.36 -25.10
CA ALA A 39 -5.43 -7.92 -25.26
C ALA A 39 -4.43 -7.32 -24.24
N ARG A 40 -4.50 -7.78 -22.98
CA ARG A 40 -3.60 -7.34 -21.90
C ARG A 40 -2.12 -7.65 -22.17
N VAL A 41 -1.81 -8.86 -22.66
CA VAL A 41 -0.42 -9.26 -22.94
C VAL A 41 0.15 -8.43 -24.10
N TRP A 42 -0.64 -8.24 -25.16
CA TRP A 42 -0.26 -7.40 -26.29
C TRP A 42 -0.12 -5.93 -25.90
N LYS A 43 -0.98 -5.41 -25.01
CA LYS A 43 -0.85 -4.07 -24.44
C LYS A 43 0.48 -3.93 -23.70
N ASN A 44 0.76 -4.83 -22.78
CA ASN A 44 2.00 -4.79 -21.99
C ASN A 44 3.24 -4.89 -22.89
N LEU A 45 3.19 -5.74 -23.94
CA LEU A 45 4.28 -5.85 -24.91
C LEU A 45 4.49 -4.54 -25.65
N GLY A 46 3.40 -3.91 -26.11
CA GLY A 46 3.41 -2.60 -26.73
C GLY A 46 4.00 -1.51 -25.83
N VAL A 47 3.62 -1.47 -24.55
CA VAL A 47 4.17 -0.54 -23.55
C VAL A 47 5.67 -0.77 -23.34
N VAL A 48 6.12 -2.03 -23.26
CA VAL A 48 7.56 -2.35 -23.12
C VAL A 48 8.34 -1.89 -24.34
N HIS A 49 7.86 -2.16 -25.56
CA HIS A 49 8.50 -1.66 -26.78
C HIS A 49 8.53 -0.14 -26.84
N GLN A 50 7.46 0.55 -26.40
CA GLN A 50 7.43 2.01 -26.31
C GLN A 50 8.53 2.54 -25.38
N LYS A 51 8.66 1.96 -24.18
CA LYS A 51 9.64 2.39 -23.18
C LYS A 51 11.08 2.09 -23.58
N LEU A 52 11.29 1.11 -24.45
CA LEU A 52 12.58 0.80 -25.08
C LEU A 52 12.87 1.63 -26.34
N GLY A 53 11.96 2.51 -26.77
CA GLY A 53 12.11 3.32 -27.98
C GLY A 53 11.81 2.58 -29.30
N HIS A 54 11.28 1.36 -29.23
CA HIS A 54 10.90 0.56 -30.40
C HIS A 54 9.49 0.93 -30.89
N HIS A 55 9.34 2.16 -31.39
CA HIS A 55 8.03 2.77 -31.66
C HIS A 55 7.17 1.98 -32.68
N ASP A 56 7.76 1.45 -33.75
CA ASP A 56 7.01 0.70 -34.78
C ASP A 56 6.43 -0.62 -34.24
N GLN A 57 7.19 -1.30 -33.37
CA GLN A 57 6.73 -2.51 -32.71
C GLN A 57 5.65 -2.18 -31.67
N ALA A 58 5.85 -1.09 -30.91
CA ALA A 58 4.89 -0.62 -29.92
C ALA A 58 3.53 -0.31 -30.57
N GLU A 59 3.53 0.42 -31.69
CA GLU A 59 2.33 0.75 -32.48
C GLU A 59 1.60 -0.52 -32.91
N LYS A 60 2.32 -1.48 -33.50
CA LYS A 60 1.74 -2.75 -33.96
C LYS A 60 1.11 -3.56 -32.82
N HIS A 61 1.78 -3.67 -31.68
CA HIS A 61 1.30 -4.46 -30.55
C HIS A 61 0.13 -3.80 -29.82
N LEU A 62 0.13 -2.48 -29.69
CA LEU A 62 -0.97 -1.73 -29.09
C LEU A 62 -2.20 -1.70 -30.02
N ALA A 63 -2.01 -1.55 -31.33
CA ALA A 63 -3.11 -1.66 -32.29
C ALA A 63 -3.77 -3.04 -32.22
N HIS A 64 -2.97 -4.11 -32.14
CA HIS A 64 -3.50 -5.45 -31.97
C HIS A 64 -4.21 -5.67 -30.63
N ALA A 65 -3.72 -5.06 -29.54
CA ALA A 65 -4.43 -5.07 -28.26
C ALA A 65 -5.82 -4.41 -28.36
N ILE A 66 -5.93 -3.29 -29.09
CA ILE A 66 -7.19 -2.57 -29.33
C ILE A 66 -8.13 -3.36 -30.25
N GLU A 67 -7.61 -4.10 -31.24
CA GLU A 67 -8.43 -5.02 -32.05
C GLU A 67 -9.08 -6.12 -31.20
N LEU A 68 -8.37 -6.59 -30.18
CA LEU A 68 -8.84 -7.63 -29.27
C LEU A 68 -9.80 -7.08 -28.20
N ASP A 69 -9.53 -5.88 -27.70
CA ASP A 69 -10.41 -5.15 -26.78
C ASP A 69 -10.43 -3.65 -27.12
N GLY A 70 -11.45 -3.26 -27.87
CA GLY A 70 -11.65 -1.87 -28.28
C GLY A 70 -12.04 -0.93 -27.15
N SER A 71 -12.32 -1.44 -25.95
CA SER A 71 -12.69 -0.66 -24.77
C SER A 71 -11.53 -0.41 -23.79
N ASP A 72 -10.35 -1.00 -24.02
CA ASP A 72 -9.18 -0.84 -23.15
C ASP A 72 -8.63 0.59 -23.23
N VAL A 73 -9.03 1.41 -22.26
CA VAL A 73 -8.61 2.81 -22.11
C VAL A 73 -7.08 2.94 -22.09
N ASP A 74 -6.37 2.05 -21.40
CA ASP A 74 -4.91 2.13 -21.27
C ASP A 74 -4.21 1.81 -22.60
N ALA A 75 -4.78 0.91 -23.41
CA ALA A 75 -4.25 0.58 -24.72
C ALA A 75 -4.35 1.79 -25.68
N HIS A 76 -5.52 2.46 -25.73
CA HIS A 76 -5.71 3.70 -26.50
C HIS A 76 -4.77 4.81 -26.05
N CYS A 77 -4.59 5.00 -24.73
CA CYS A 77 -3.68 6.00 -24.21
C CYS A 77 -2.20 5.69 -24.51
N SER A 78 -1.81 4.42 -24.38
CA SER A 78 -0.44 3.99 -24.66
C SER A 78 -0.11 4.17 -26.14
N LEU A 79 -1.08 3.90 -27.05
CA LEU A 79 -0.93 4.11 -28.48
C LEU A 79 -0.79 5.60 -28.81
N GLY A 80 -1.60 6.46 -28.17
CA GLY A 80 -1.44 7.90 -28.25
C GLY A 80 -0.04 8.37 -27.84
N GLY A 81 0.53 7.77 -26.80
CA GLY A 81 1.90 8.05 -26.36
C GLY A 81 2.97 7.61 -27.37
N VAL A 82 2.75 6.51 -28.10
CA VAL A 82 3.65 6.07 -29.19
C VAL A 82 3.60 7.06 -30.34
N TYR A 83 2.42 7.46 -30.80
CA TYR A 83 2.26 8.47 -31.84
C TYR A 83 2.86 9.81 -31.45
N LEU A 84 2.71 10.22 -30.20
CA LEU A 84 3.33 11.43 -29.68
C LEU A 84 4.86 11.36 -29.75
N SER A 85 5.46 10.22 -29.37
CA SER A 85 6.92 10.02 -29.47
C SER A 85 7.44 9.98 -30.91
N GLN A 86 6.59 9.61 -31.87
CA GLN A 86 6.89 9.67 -33.31
C GLN A 86 6.59 11.04 -33.95
N GLY A 87 6.01 12.00 -33.20
CA GLY A 87 5.60 13.30 -33.72
C GLY A 87 4.32 13.27 -34.58
N LYS A 88 3.59 12.15 -34.61
CA LYS A 88 2.31 11.97 -35.29
C LYS A 88 1.17 12.56 -34.44
N LEU A 89 1.06 13.89 -34.47
CA LEU A 89 0.20 14.63 -33.53
C LEU A 89 -1.30 14.39 -33.74
N ASP A 90 -1.75 14.18 -34.98
CA ASP A 90 -3.18 13.97 -35.28
C ASP A 90 -3.64 12.58 -34.82
N GLU A 91 -2.84 11.55 -35.07
CA GLU A 91 -3.11 10.17 -34.63
C GLU A 91 -3.01 10.03 -33.11
N ALA A 92 -2.05 10.74 -32.49
CA ALA A 92 -1.95 10.82 -31.04
C ALA A 92 -3.21 11.47 -30.45
N THR A 93 -3.67 12.57 -31.03
CA THR A 93 -4.90 13.28 -30.62
C THR A 93 -6.11 12.35 -30.68
N ALA A 94 -6.32 11.66 -31.80
CA ALA A 94 -7.45 10.74 -31.97
C ALA A 94 -7.43 9.59 -30.95
N SER A 95 -6.24 9.04 -30.67
CA SER A 95 -6.08 7.94 -29.72
C SER A 95 -6.38 8.37 -28.27
N PHE A 96 -5.93 9.56 -27.88
CA PHE A 96 -6.26 10.11 -26.57
C PHE A 96 -7.73 10.53 -26.45
N GLU A 97 -8.33 11.09 -27.49
CA GLU A 97 -9.78 11.38 -27.53
C GLU A 97 -10.59 10.09 -27.34
N ARG A 98 -10.19 9.01 -28.01
CA ARG A 98 -10.88 7.73 -27.86
C ARG A 98 -10.74 7.14 -26.46
N GLY A 99 -9.55 7.23 -25.85
CA GLY A 99 -9.33 6.82 -24.46
C GLY A 99 -10.17 7.64 -23.47
N LEU A 100 -10.36 8.93 -23.71
CA LEU A 100 -11.22 9.80 -22.90
C LEU A 100 -12.70 9.45 -23.03
N GLU A 101 -13.18 9.18 -24.25
CA GLU A 101 -14.57 8.77 -24.48
C GLU A 101 -14.93 7.43 -23.80
N LEU A 102 -13.98 6.50 -23.78
CA LEU A 102 -14.14 5.17 -23.18
C LEU A 102 -13.99 5.19 -21.64
N SER A 103 -13.39 6.24 -21.10
CA SER A 103 -13.23 6.39 -19.65
C SER A 103 -14.48 6.99 -19.02
N ALA A 104 -15.28 6.16 -18.33
CA ALA A 104 -16.47 6.60 -17.61
C ALA A 104 -16.18 7.68 -16.53
N ASN A 105 -14.92 7.77 -16.07
CA ASN A 105 -14.49 8.64 -14.97
C ASN A 105 -13.41 9.66 -15.38
N GLY A 106 -13.05 9.75 -16.66
CA GLY A 106 -11.97 10.59 -17.17
C GLY A 106 -10.57 10.07 -16.82
N SER A 107 -9.79 9.63 -17.82
CA SER A 107 -8.39 9.25 -17.61
C SER A 107 -7.51 10.49 -17.59
N THR A 108 -7.01 10.89 -16.42
CA THR A 108 -6.07 12.01 -16.23
C THR A 108 -4.84 11.88 -17.13
N PHE A 109 -4.39 10.64 -17.39
CA PHE A 109 -3.27 10.35 -18.29
C PHE A 109 -3.59 10.60 -19.78
N ALA A 110 -4.77 10.20 -20.25
CA ALA A 110 -5.22 10.51 -21.61
C ALA A 110 -5.36 12.03 -21.81
N LEU A 111 -5.90 12.67 -20.78
CA LEU A 111 -6.20 14.09 -20.75
C LEU A 111 -4.93 14.95 -20.78
N LEU A 112 -3.92 14.58 -19.98
CA LEU A 112 -2.60 15.19 -19.95
C LEU A 112 -1.94 15.26 -21.33
N ASN A 113 -1.89 14.12 -22.01
CA ASN A 113 -1.18 14.03 -23.28
C ASN A 113 -1.98 14.69 -24.42
N TYR A 114 -3.31 14.59 -24.41
CA TYR A 114 -4.18 15.34 -25.31
C TYR A 114 -3.95 16.85 -25.18
N LEU A 115 -3.92 17.38 -23.96
CA LEU A 115 -3.66 18.80 -23.72
C LEU A 115 -2.25 19.23 -24.14
N ALA A 116 -1.23 18.42 -23.87
CA ALA A 116 0.14 18.70 -24.30
C ALA A 116 0.25 18.82 -25.83
N ILE A 117 -0.48 17.98 -26.57
CA ILE A 117 -0.55 18.07 -28.04
C ILE A 117 -1.27 19.34 -28.48
N ARG A 118 -2.42 19.65 -27.88
CA ARG A 118 -3.22 20.84 -28.22
C ARG A 118 -2.49 22.15 -27.92
N ALA A 119 -1.70 22.21 -26.84
CA ALA A 119 -0.82 23.32 -26.53
C ALA A 119 0.25 23.49 -27.63
N ARG A 120 0.89 22.40 -28.07
CA ARG A 120 1.89 22.41 -29.16
C ARG A 120 1.32 22.78 -30.53
N THR A 121 0.05 22.46 -30.80
CA THR A 121 -0.61 22.80 -32.07
C THR A 121 -1.33 24.15 -32.05
N GLY A 122 -1.28 24.89 -30.93
CA GLY A 122 -1.96 26.18 -30.78
C GLY A 122 -3.49 26.07 -30.75
N THR A 123 -4.03 24.91 -30.40
CA THR A 123 -5.49 24.63 -30.37
C THR A 123 -6.00 24.35 -28.95
N LEU A 124 -5.27 24.80 -27.94
CA LEU A 124 -5.61 24.63 -26.52
C LEU A 124 -7.01 25.13 -26.19
N ASP A 125 -7.43 26.27 -26.76
CA ASP A 125 -8.74 26.89 -26.50
C ASP A 125 -9.92 26.00 -26.90
N ALA A 126 -9.79 25.21 -27.97
CA ALA A 126 -10.82 24.28 -28.41
C ALA A 126 -10.88 23.01 -27.52
N ALA A 127 -9.79 22.71 -26.82
CA ALA A 127 -9.66 21.54 -25.96
C ALA A 127 -10.16 21.80 -24.53
N LEU A 128 -10.06 23.03 -24.03
CA LEU A 128 -10.43 23.42 -22.66
C LEU A 128 -11.91 23.10 -22.29
N PRO A 129 -12.93 23.33 -23.15
CA PRO A 129 -14.30 22.97 -22.80
C PRO A 129 -14.53 21.45 -22.68
N ARG A 130 -13.84 20.66 -23.50
CA ARG A 130 -13.88 19.18 -23.43
C ARG A 130 -13.18 18.67 -22.17
N PHE A 131 -12.10 19.35 -21.77
CA PHE A 131 -11.37 19.09 -20.52
C PHE A 131 -12.26 19.33 -19.28
N ALA A 132 -13.01 20.43 -19.26
CA ALA A 132 -13.98 20.72 -18.20
C ALA A 132 -15.08 19.64 -18.10
N ALA A 133 -15.65 19.20 -19.23
CA ALA A 133 -16.69 18.18 -19.24
C ALA A 133 -16.18 16.79 -18.78
N ALA A 134 -15.00 16.39 -19.22
CA ALA A 134 -14.36 15.13 -18.81
C ALA A 134 -14.03 15.13 -17.31
N LEU A 135 -13.44 16.23 -16.82
CA LEU A 135 -13.17 16.40 -15.40
C LEU A 135 -14.44 16.57 -14.57
N GLU A 136 -15.53 17.11 -15.11
CA GLU A 136 -16.81 17.20 -14.39
C GLU A 136 -17.44 15.81 -14.19
N ALA A 137 -17.36 14.94 -15.21
CA ALA A 137 -17.78 13.56 -15.11
C ALA A 137 -16.96 12.81 -14.04
N GLY A 138 -15.63 12.97 -14.07
CA GLY A 138 -14.73 12.44 -13.05
C GLY A 138 -15.00 13.03 -11.65
N ALA A 139 -15.14 14.35 -11.53
CA ALA A 139 -15.34 15.09 -10.29
C ALA A 139 -16.66 14.72 -9.58
N ARG A 140 -17.73 14.42 -10.32
CA ARG A 140 -18.99 13.92 -9.73
C ARG A 140 -18.80 12.55 -9.07
N SER A 141 -18.01 11.67 -9.67
CA SER A 141 -17.62 10.39 -9.08
C SER A 141 -16.68 10.61 -7.88
N CYS A 142 -15.66 11.46 -8.05
CA CYS A 142 -14.66 11.76 -7.03
C CYS A 142 -15.25 12.42 -5.77
N ARG A 143 -16.23 13.31 -5.92
CA ARG A 143 -16.92 13.93 -4.78
C ARG A 143 -17.74 12.91 -3.98
N GLN A 144 -18.38 11.96 -4.64
CA GLN A 144 -19.03 10.82 -3.97
C GLN A 144 -18.03 9.89 -3.26
N ASP A 145 -16.78 9.84 -3.72
CA ASP A 145 -15.69 9.11 -3.09
C ASP A 145 -15.14 9.82 -1.85
N ILE A 146 -14.89 11.13 -1.96
CA ILE A 146 -14.36 11.99 -0.88
C ILE A 146 -15.38 12.17 0.24
N ASP A 147 -16.65 12.45 -0.09
CA ASP A 147 -17.74 12.59 0.90
C ASP A 147 -18.01 11.27 1.65
N ALA A 148 -17.54 10.15 1.10
CA ALA A 148 -17.60 8.82 1.70
C ALA A 148 -16.27 8.38 2.36
N GLY A 149 -15.30 9.28 2.54
CA GLY A 149 -14.07 9.03 3.29
C GLY A 149 -12.99 8.21 2.56
N ARG A 150 -13.12 8.02 1.24
CA ARG A 150 -12.14 7.26 0.44
C ARG A 150 -10.90 8.12 0.19
N ASN A 151 -9.80 7.78 0.86
CA ASN A 151 -8.49 8.44 0.81
C ASN A 151 -7.79 8.29 -0.57
N LEU A 152 -8.35 8.85 -1.66
CA LEU A 152 -7.85 8.73 -3.03
C LEU A 152 -7.20 10.04 -3.52
N PRO A 153 -5.86 10.11 -3.65
CA PRO A 153 -5.15 11.33 -4.05
C PRO A 153 -5.56 11.84 -5.44
N TRP A 154 -5.73 10.92 -6.39
CA TRP A 154 -6.07 11.22 -7.79
C TRP A 154 -7.45 11.86 -7.94
N ALA A 155 -8.42 11.41 -7.13
CA ALA A 155 -9.76 11.97 -7.11
C ALA A 155 -9.74 13.46 -6.68
N CYS A 156 -8.90 13.79 -5.68
CA CYS A 156 -8.70 15.16 -5.24
C CYS A 156 -7.93 16.00 -6.27
N PHE A 157 -6.95 15.42 -6.99
CA PHE A 157 -6.25 16.11 -8.09
C PHE A 157 -7.20 16.49 -9.23
N ASP A 158 -8.06 15.57 -9.67
CA ASP A 158 -9.02 15.83 -10.75
C ASP A 158 -10.08 16.85 -10.31
N LEU A 159 -10.55 16.76 -9.07
CA LEU A 159 -11.48 17.74 -8.48
C LEU A 159 -10.86 19.14 -8.39
N ALA A 160 -9.59 19.23 -8.01
CA ALA A 160 -8.87 20.50 -7.92
C ALA A 160 -8.74 21.16 -9.31
N GLN A 161 -8.45 20.38 -10.34
CA GLN A 161 -8.37 20.86 -11.73
C GLN A 161 -9.74 21.32 -12.25
N PHE A 162 -10.80 20.56 -11.95
CA PHE A 162 -12.17 20.93 -12.30
C PHE A 162 -12.56 22.29 -11.72
N HIS A 163 -12.31 22.50 -10.42
CA HIS A 163 -12.60 23.77 -9.75
C HIS A 163 -11.81 24.93 -10.35
N LEU A 164 -10.55 24.72 -10.70
CA LEU A 164 -9.71 25.77 -11.28
C LEU A 164 -10.29 26.29 -12.61
N LEU A 165 -10.72 25.40 -13.50
CA LEU A 165 -11.32 25.77 -14.80
C LEU A 165 -12.62 26.56 -14.67
N ARG A 166 -13.37 26.34 -13.59
CA ARG A 166 -14.60 27.09 -13.30
C ARG A 166 -14.32 28.45 -12.66
N GLY A 167 -13.06 28.78 -12.42
CA GLY A 167 -12.64 29.97 -11.67
C GLY A 167 -12.86 29.84 -10.15
N GLU A 168 -13.14 28.65 -9.65
CA GLU A 168 -13.43 28.36 -8.24
C GLU A 168 -12.13 28.15 -7.44
N ARG A 169 -11.31 29.20 -7.36
CA ARG A 169 -9.92 29.12 -6.86
C ARG A 169 -9.80 28.53 -5.46
N VAL A 170 -10.65 28.94 -4.52
CA VAL A 170 -10.61 28.45 -3.14
C VAL A 170 -10.90 26.95 -3.05
N ALA A 171 -11.87 26.47 -3.84
CA ALA A 171 -12.21 25.05 -3.88
C ALA A 171 -11.10 24.22 -4.54
N SER A 172 -10.44 24.79 -5.56
CA SER A 172 -9.26 24.18 -6.18
C SER A 172 -8.10 24.05 -5.19
N SER A 173 -7.78 25.12 -4.44
CA SER A 173 -6.74 25.10 -3.41
C SER A 173 -7.05 24.13 -2.26
N ALA A 174 -8.30 24.01 -1.84
CA ALA A 174 -8.68 23.04 -0.81
C ALA A 174 -8.51 21.59 -1.31
N ALA A 175 -8.95 21.30 -2.53
CA ALA A 175 -8.84 19.97 -3.12
C ALA A 175 -7.38 19.57 -3.40
N ILE A 176 -6.51 20.51 -3.80
CA ILE A 176 -5.09 20.19 -4.02
C ILE A 176 -4.37 19.91 -2.69
N THR A 177 -4.66 20.66 -1.62
CA THR A 177 -4.09 20.40 -0.30
C THR A 177 -4.45 19.01 0.20
N GLU A 178 -5.72 18.62 0.03
CA GLU A 178 -6.16 17.28 0.39
C GLU A 178 -5.53 16.19 -0.51
N ALA A 179 -5.38 16.45 -1.82
CA ALA A 179 -4.70 15.53 -2.73
C ALA A 179 -3.24 15.28 -2.31
N VAL A 180 -2.52 16.34 -1.93
CA VAL A 180 -1.14 16.25 -1.44
C VAL A 180 -1.09 15.48 -0.12
N ARG A 181 -1.98 15.78 0.84
CA ARG A 181 -2.05 15.05 2.13
C ARG A 181 -2.25 13.55 1.96
N LEU A 182 -3.02 13.14 0.95
CA LEU A 182 -3.34 11.75 0.66
C LEU A 182 -2.26 11.04 -0.17
N ALA A 183 -1.51 11.77 -0.99
CA ALA A 183 -0.49 11.18 -1.85
C ALA A 183 0.58 10.44 -1.02
N ASN A 184 1.15 9.38 -1.59
CA ASN A 184 2.13 8.53 -0.92
C ASN A 184 3.49 8.50 -1.62
N ALA A 185 3.63 9.21 -2.75
CA ALA A 185 4.88 9.35 -3.46
C ALA A 185 4.97 10.67 -4.26
N SER A 186 6.17 11.24 -4.34
CA SER A 186 6.45 12.50 -5.04
C SER A 186 6.09 12.47 -6.53
N TRP A 187 6.25 11.33 -7.20
CA TRP A 187 5.90 11.19 -8.63
C TRP A 187 4.41 11.43 -8.92
N GLN A 188 3.54 11.25 -7.92
CA GLN A 188 2.10 11.53 -8.07
C GLN A 188 1.85 13.04 -8.21
N LEU A 189 2.59 13.85 -7.44
CA LEU A 189 2.58 15.32 -7.54
C LEU A 189 3.25 15.81 -8.81
N ASP A 190 4.36 15.20 -9.21
CA ASP A 190 5.06 15.55 -10.46
C ASP A 190 4.17 15.28 -11.69
N SER A 191 3.33 14.25 -11.62
CA SER A 191 2.32 13.94 -12.64
C SER A 191 1.16 14.94 -12.63
N ALA A 192 0.66 15.32 -11.45
CA ALA A 192 -0.43 16.29 -11.32
C ALA A 192 -0.02 17.72 -11.73
N THR A 193 1.21 18.14 -11.39
CA THR A 193 1.77 19.46 -11.74
C THR A 193 1.93 19.68 -13.23
N ALA A 194 2.09 18.62 -14.02
CA ALA A 194 2.18 18.72 -15.48
C ALA A 194 0.92 19.35 -16.11
N ILE A 195 -0.28 19.09 -15.57
CA ILE A 195 -1.52 19.70 -16.05
C ILE A 195 -1.54 21.20 -15.74
N TYR A 196 -1.18 21.57 -14.52
CA TYR A 196 -1.17 22.98 -14.11
C TYR A 196 -0.12 23.80 -14.86
N ARG A 197 1.03 23.23 -15.24
CA ARG A 197 2.01 23.90 -16.12
C ARG A 197 1.42 24.23 -17.48
N LEU A 198 0.65 23.31 -18.07
CA LEU A 198 -0.05 23.56 -19.33
C LEU A 198 -1.17 24.61 -19.17
N MET A 199 -1.92 24.59 -18.06
CA MET A 199 -2.93 25.61 -17.77
C MET A 199 -2.31 27.00 -17.54
N ALA A 200 -1.09 27.08 -17.02
CA ALA A 200 -0.34 28.32 -16.87
C ALA A 200 0.06 28.94 -18.23
N GLU A 201 0.04 28.16 -19.30
CA GLU A 201 0.25 28.64 -20.68
C GLU A 201 -1.07 29.06 -21.36
N SER A 202 -2.22 28.90 -20.68
CA SER A 202 -3.53 29.28 -21.23
C SER A 202 -3.59 30.77 -21.60
N PRO A 203 -4.21 31.14 -22.75
CA PRO A 203 -4.46 32.54 -23.09
C PRO A 203 -5.50 33.18 -22.17
N GLU A 204 -6.35 32.38 -21.51
CA GLU A 204 -7.31 32.86 -20.52
C GLU A 204 -6.62 33.28 -19.22
N ALA A 205 -6.66 34.58 -18.93
CA ALA A 205 -5.93 35.17 -17.80
C ALA A 205 -6.31 34.58 -16.44
N ALA A 206 -7.57 34.18 -16.24
CA ALA A 206 -8.07 33.64 -14.98
C ALA A 206 -7.51 32.23 -14.70
N THR A 207 -7.58 31.34 -15.69
CA THR A 207 -7.05 29.97 -15.65
C THR A 207 -5.54 29.98 -15.50
N ARG A 208 -4.83 30.83 -16.27
CA ARG A 208 -3.38 31.02 -16.14
C ARG A 208 -2.97 31.45 -14.74
N ALA A 209 -3.59 32.49 -14.21
CA ALA A 209 -3.25 33.02 -12.88
C ALA A 209 -3.51 31.99 -11.78
N GLY A 210 -4.65 31.30 -11.81
CA GLY A 210 -4.95 30.28 -10.81
C GLY A 210 -4.06 29.04 -10.93
N ALA A 211 -3.63 28.66 -12.14
CA ALA A 211 -2.68 27.56 -12.33
C ALA A 211 -1.30 27.87 -11.72
N VAL A 212 -0.81 29.11 -11.88
CA VAL A 212 0.44 29.58 -11.25
C VAL A 212 0.32 29.55 -9.72
N GLU A 213 -0.82 29.97 -9.17
CA GLU A 213 -1.10 29.92 -7.73
C GLU A 213 -1.09 28.47 -7.20
N ILE A 214 -1.74 27.54 -7.91
CA ILE A 214 -1.76 26.13 -7.52
C ILE A 214 -0.38 25.48 -7.64
N LEU A 215 0.42 25.81 -8.65
CA LEU A 215 1.80 25.34 -8.77
C LEU A 215 2.66 25.77 -7.57
N ALA A 216 2.58 27.04 -7.17
CA ALA A 216 3.28 27.54 -6.00
C ALA A 216 2.82 26.83 -4.70
N LEU A 217 1.51 26.59 -4.57
CA LEU A 217 0.95 25.84 -3.44
C LEU A 217 1.44 24.39 -3.41
N ILE A 218 1.49 23.71 -4.56
CA ILE A 218 2.04 22.35 -4.65
C ILE A 218 3.52 22.34 -4.27
N ASP A 219 4.32 23.32 -4.70
CA ASP A 219 5.73 23.40 -4.31
C ASP A 219 5.90 23.56 -2.80
N THR A 220 5.10 24.42 -2.16
CA THR A 220 5.07 24.57 -0.69
C THR A 220 4.65 23.27 0.01
N LEU A 221 3.55 22.65 -0.42
CA LEU A 221 3.05 21.41 0.18
C LEU A 221 3.96 20.22 -0.11
N LYS A 222 4.66 20.19 -1.25
CA LYS A 222 5.66 19.17 -1.57
C LYS A 222 6.84 19.27 -0.61
N GLN A 223 7.26 20.48 -0.23
CA GLN A 223 8.27 20.68 0.82
C GLN A 223 7.76 20.23 2.20
N GLU A 224 6.49 20.47 2.52
CA GLU A 224 5.88 20.11 3.81
C GLU A 224 5.61 18.60 3.97
N TYR A 225 5.03 17.95 2.95
CA TYR A 225 4.54 16.56 2.99
C TYR A 225 5.47 15.55 2.28
N PHE A 226 6.23 15.98 1.28
CA PHE A 226 7.03 15.12 0.39
C PHE A 226 8.49 15.54 0.29
N ALA A 227 9.02 16.29 1.26
CA ALA A 227 10.45 16.61 1.35
C ALA A 227 11.27 15.42 0.85
N GLU A 228 11.95 15.63 -0.28
CA GLU A 228 12.35 14.54 -1.17
C GLU A 228 13.13 13.44 -0.42
N PRO A 229 12.92 12.16 -0.77
CA PRO A 229 13.71 11.04 -0.23
C PRO A 229 15.12 10.99 -0.86
N ASP A 230 15.81 12.13 -0.96
CA ASP A 230 17.24 12.19 -1.29
C ASP A 230 18.08 12.84 -0.19
N HIS A 231 17.47 13.49 0.81
CA HIS A 231 18.16 13.78 2.05
C HIS A 231 17.80 12.71 3.08
N LYS A 232 18.64 11.67 3.14
CA LYS A 232 18.69 10.80 4.32
C LYS A 232 18.80 11.70 5.55
N ARG A 233 18.02 11.45 6.59
CA ARG A 233 17.94 12.29 7.78
C ARG A 233 18.91 11.80 8.84
N CYS A 234 19.51 12.75 9.52
CA CYS A 234 20.24 12.52 10.74
C CYS A 234 19.54 13.20 11.91
N PHE A 235 18.99 12.40 12.83
CA PHE A 235 18.46 12.94 14.07
C PHE A 235 19.59 13.12 15.09
N VAL A 236 19.75 14.34 15.62
CA VAL A 236 20.82 14.69 16.57
C VAL A 236 20.26 14.77 17.98
N MET A 237 20.64 13.80 18.81
CA MET A 237 20.33 13.69 20.24
C MET A 237 21.46 14.38 21.02
N MET A 238 21.24 15.60 21.49
CA MET A 238 22.25 16.37 22.23
C MET A 238 21.63 17.32 23.26
N PRO A 239 22.41 17.81 24.25
CA PRO A 239 21.99 18.92 25.11
C PRO A 239 21.76 20.21 24.32
N PHE A 240 20.93 21.12 24.84
CA PHE A 240 20.68 22.45 24.26
C PHE A 240 21.24 23.57 25.12
N GLY A 241 21.63 24.67 24.47
CA GLY A 241 22.14 25.87 25.13
C GLY A 241 23.42 25.64 25.94
N LYS A 242 23.68 26.58 26.84
CA LYS A 242 24.87 26.57 27.70
C LYS A 242 24.72 25.61 28.86
N LYS A 243 25.66 24.68 29.00
CA LYS A 243 25.71 23.67 30.08
C LYS A 243 27.12 23.56 30.65
N LEU A 244 27.20 23.12 31.90
CA LEU A 244 28.48 22.81 32.53
C LEU A 244 28.88 21.37 32.24
N ASP A 245 30.13 21.16 31.89
CA ASP A 245 30.72 19.83 31.79
C ASP A 245 31.14 19.28 33.17
N ALA A 246 31.66 18.05 33.20
CA ALA A 246 32.09 17.39 34.44
C ALA A 246 33.26 18.09 35.16
N SER A 247 33.97 18.99 34.49
CA SER A 247 35.05 19.82 35.06
C SER A 247 34.55 21.19 35.56
N GLY A 248 33.28 21.51 35.32
CA GLY A 248 32.68 22.81 35.65
C GLY A 248 32.92 23.87 34.58
N ARG A 249 33.40 23.50 33.39
CA ARG A 249 33.54 24.39 32.24
C ARG A 249 32.18 24.60 31.56
N GLU A 250 31.85 25.84 31.23
CA GLU A 250 30.68 26.15 30.40
C GLU A 250 30.95 25.79 28.94
N VAL A 251 30.00 25.07 28.34
CA VAL A 251 30.00 24.64 26.94
C VAL A 251 28.69 25.10 26.31
N ASP A 252 28.78 25.76 25.17
CA ASP A 252 27.62 26.17 24.38
C ASP A 252 27.29 25.08 23.34
N PHE A 253 26.24 24.30 23.63
CA PHE A 253 25.86 23.20 22.75
C PHE A 253 25.13 23.66 21.47
N ASP A 254 24.64 24.90 21.44
CA ASP A 254 24.09 25.48 20.20
C ASP A 254 25.22 25.82 19.24
N GLU A 255 26.33 26.36 19.76
CA GLU A 255 27.54 26.57 18.97
C GLU A 255 28.13 25.24 18.47
N VAL A 256 28.19 24.21 19.32
CA VAL A 256 28.67 22.87 18.91
C VAL A 256 27.79 22.28 17.80
N TYR A 257 26.47 22.44 17.89
CA TYR A 257 25.58 21.95 16.86
C TYR A 257 25.80 22.66 15.52
N GLU A 258 25.70 24.00 15.52
CA GLU A 258 25.72 24.82 14.32
C GLU A 258 27.09 24.85 13.63
N THR A 259 28.17 24.84 14.40
CA THR A 259 29.52 24.99 13.84
C THR A 259 30.21 23.66 13.58
N PHE A 260 29.86 22.59 14.30
CA PHE A 260 30.56 21.30 14.23
C PHE A 260 29.66 20.16 13.74
N ILE A 261 28.57 19.83 14.44
CA ILE A 261 27.77 18.63 14.16
C ILE A 261 27.00 18.76 12.83
N LYS A 262 26.18 19.81 12.70
CA LYS A 262 25.31 20.04 11.54
C LYS A 262 26.09 20.15 10.22
N PRO A 263 27.17 20.94 10.10
CA PRO A 263 27.96 20.97 8.87
C PRO A 263 28.65 19.65 8.54
N THR A 264 29.00 18.85 9.56
CA THR A 264 29.61 17.52 9.34
C THR A 264 28.60 16.55 8.72
N ILE A 265 27.36 16.55 9.22
CA ILE A 265 26.25 15.74 8.73
C ILE A 265 25.85 16.15 7.32
N GLU A 266 25.61 17.44 7.12
CA GLU A 266 25.11 17.98 5.84
C GLU A 266 26.13 17.79 4.71
N SER A 267 27.43 17.74 5.02
CA SER A 267 28.46 17.42 4.03
C SER A 267 28.38 16.01 3.44
N GLU A 268 27.65 15.09 4.08
CA GLU A 268 27.36 13.73 3.58
C GLU A 268 26.02 13.67 2.83
N GLY A 269 25.40 14.81 2.53
CA GLY A 269 24.10 14.90 1.85
C GLY A 269 22.91 14.58 2.78
N LEU A 270 23.12 14.64 4.10
CA LEU A 270 22.08 14.35 5.09
C LEU A 270 21.38 15.63 5.58
N GLU A 271 20.08 15.56 5.83
CA GLU A 271 19.35 16.61 6.56
C GLU A 271 19.61 16.42 8.07
N SER A 272 20.24 17.41 8.72
CA SER A 272 20.44 17.40 10.17
C SER A 272 19.18 17.94 10.86
N ILE A 273 18.62 17.18 11.79
CA ILE A 273 17.42 17.57 12.54
C ILE A 273 17.72 17.51 14.03
N ARG A 274 17.52 18.63 14.71
CA ARG A 274 17.55 18.73 16.18
C ARG A 274 16.15 18.98 16.74
N CYS A 275 15.87 18.47 17.93
CA CYS A 275 14.50 18.44 18.49
C CYS A 275 13.87 19.83 18.71
N ASP A 276 14.68 20.88 18.86
CA ASP A 276 14.27 22.27 19.09
C ASP A 276 14.08 23.09 17.79
N GLU A 277 14.45 22.55 16.62
CA GLU A 277 14.26 23.22 15.31
C GLU A 277 12.87 22.96 14.69
N VAL A 278 11.95 22.30 15.42
CA VAL A 278 10.64 21.87 14.91
C VAL A 278 9.51 22.66 15.59
N ASP A 279 8.97 23.67 14.90
CA ASP A 279 7.90 24.56 15.39
C ASP A 279 6.48 24.04 15.07
N GLU A 280 5.84 23.26 15.95
CA GLU A 280 4.42 22.85 15.81
C GLU A 280 3.67 22.68 17.14
N ALA A 281 2.34 22.86 17.13
CA ALA A 281 1.45 22.66 18.27
C ALA A 281 1.09 21.17 18.47
N GLY A 282 1.45 20.56 19.61
CA GLY A 282 1.13 19.15 19.92
C GLY A 282 1.99 18.54 21.04
N ASN A 283 1.94 17.21 21.21
CA ASN A 283 2.80 16.50 22.18
C ASN A 283 4.18 16.22 21.57
N ILE A 284 5.18 16.94 22.07
CA ILE A 284 6.59 16.91 21.63
C ILE A 284 7.17 15.47 21.62
N HIS A 285 6.77 14.61 22.56
CA HIS A 285 7.32 13.25 22.69
C HIS A 285 6.96 12.33 21.52
N ASN A 286 5.72 12.41 21.02
CA ASN A 286 5.28 11.55 19.91
C ASN A 286 6.05 11.87 18.62
N ARG A 287 6.33 13.16 18.38
CA ARG A 287 7.09 13.60 17.22
C ARG A 287 8.56 13.23 17.33
N MET A 288 9.16 13.43 18.50
CA MET A 288 10.53 12.99 18.79
C MET A 288 10.70 11.49 18.51
N PHE A 289 9.78 10.63 18.95
CA PHE A 289 9.83 9.19 18.65
C PHE A 289 9.72 8.90 17.15
N GLN A 290 8.85 9.62 16.44
CA GLN A 290 8.74 9.47 14.99
C GLN A 290 10.01 9.91 14.26
N LEU A 291 10.68 10.98 14.70
CA LEU A 291 11.93 11.46 14.13
C LEU A 291 13.06 10.45 14.38
N ILE A 292 13.20 9.95 15.60
CA ILE A 292 14.17 8.90 15.95
C ILE A 292 13.96 7.62 15.13
N TRP A 293 12.70 7.24 14.92
CA TRP A 293 12.32 6.06 14.15
C TRP A 293 12.58 6.22 12.65
N ARG A 294 12.23 7.38 12.09
CA ARG A 294 12.30 7.63 10.64
C ARG A 294 13.69 8.02 10.17
N ALA A 295 14.55 8.58 11.03
CA ALA A 295 15.88 8.99 10.63
C ALA A 295 16.76 7.79 10.28
N GLU A 296 17.40 7.85 9.11
CA GLU A 296 18.32 6.84 8.62
C GLU A 296 19.59 6.80 9.46
N VAL A 297 20.03 7.97 9.95
CA VAL A 297 21.21 8.17 10.79
C VAL A 297 20.77 8.80 12.11
N ALA A 298 21.44 8.45 13.19
CA ALA A 298 21.25 9.13 14.46
C ALA A 298 22.61 9.46 15.08
N ILE A 299 22.80 10.68 15.58
CA ILE A 299 24.00 11.08 16.32
C ILE A 299 23.62 11.35 17.77
N ALA A 300 24.31 10.71 18.71
CA ALA A 300 24.14 10.95 20.14
C ALA A 300 25.37 11.64 20.73
N ASP A 301 25.22 12.88 21.20
CA ASP A 301 26.27 13.57 21.96
C ASP A 301 26.13 13.29 23.46
N VAL A 302 27.02 12.43 23.95
CA VAL A 302 27.06 12.00 25.36
C VAL A 302 28.21 12.67 26.13
N SER A 303 28.64 13.86 25.71
CA SER A 303 29.72 14.62 26.36
C SER A 303 29.41 15.04 27.79
N ILE A 304 28.13 15.16 28.14
CA ILE A 304 27.65 15.38 29.50
C ILE A 304 26.55 14.36 29.85
N PRO A 305 26.34 14.03 31.13
CA PRO A 305 25.30 13.09 31.54
C PRO A 305 23.91 13.74 31.46
N ASN A 306 23.35 13.80 30.25
CA ASN A 306 22.00 14.33 30.00
C ASN A 306 20.97 13.18 29.95
N PRO A 307 20.00 13.12 30.89
CA PRO A 307 18.98 12.07 30.92
C PRO A 307 18.15 11.95 29.63
N ASN A 308 17.87 13.06 28.95
CA ASN A 308 17.06 13.06 27.72
C ASN A 308 17.81 12.36 26.59
N VAL A 309 19.10 12.67 26.41
CA VAL A 309 19.94 12.04 25.39
C VAL A 309 20.03 10.52 25.61
N PHE A 310 20.16 10.07 26.86
CA PHE A 310 20.18 8.64 27.16
C PHE A 310 18.84 7.95 26.92
N TYR A 311 17.74 8.63 27.20
CA TYR A 311 16.40 8.13 26.91
C TYR A 311 16.18 7.98 25.40
N GLU A 312 16.52 9.00 24.61
CA GLU A 312 16.44 9.00 23.15
C GLU A 312 17.33 7.92 22.53
N LEU A 313 18.56 7.77 23.03
CA LEU A 313 19.49 6.72 22.59
C LEU A 313 18.93 5.32 22.87
N GLY A 314 18.31 5.11 24.05
CA GLY A 314 17.64 3.86 24.39
C GLY A 314 16.51 3.51 23.42
N ILE A 315 15.71 4.52 23.04
CA ILE A 315 14.64 4.37 22.05
C ILE A 315 15.23 4.08 20.67
N ARG A 316 16.26 4.81 20.24
CA ARG A 316 16.94 4.56 18.97
C ARG A 316 17.43 3.11 18.88
N HIS A 317 18.10 2.61 19.93
CA HIS A 317 18.55 1.22 19.97
C HIS A 317 17.39 0.20 19.94
N ALA A 318 16.22 0.54 20.48
CA ALA A 318 15.05 -0.34 20.43
C ALA A 318 14.37 -0.34 19.05
N LEU A 319 14.31 0.81 18.39
CA LEU A 319 13.57 1.02 17.13
C LEU A 319 14.39 0.73 15.88
N HIS A 320 15.70 0.91 15.92
CA HIS A 320 16.58 0.78 14.76
C HIS A 320 17.81 -0.07 15.08
N LYS A 321 18.25 -0.86 14.10
CA LYS A 321 19.33 -1.83 14.28
C LYS A 321 20.72 -1.24 14.00
N ALA A 322 20.81 -0.21 13.15
CA ALA A 322 22.07 0.29 12.62
C ALA A 322 22.13 1.83 12.49
N VAL A 323 23.33 2.34 12.24
CA VAL A 323 23.66 3.74 11.90
C VAL A 323 23.38 4.74 13.03
N THR A 324 23.72 4.34 14.26
CA THR A 324 23.73 5.17 15.46
C THR A 324 25.17 5.53 15.81
N VAL A 325 25.55 6.79 15.63
CA VAL A 325 26.90 7.29 15.89
C VAL A 325 26.94 8.00 17.24
N ILE A 326 27.71 7.48 18.17
CA ILE A 326 27.91 8.10 19.48
C ILE A 326 29.13 9.00 19.41
N ILE A 327 29.01 10.25 19.86
CA ILE A 327 30.12 11.20 19.95
C ILE A 327 30.30 11.66 21.40
N ARG A 328 31.53 11.98 21.79
CA ARG A 328 31.85 12.51 23.11
C ARG A 328 33.03 13.46 23.06
N ASN A 329 33.05 14.45 23.95
CA ASN A 329 34.27 15.19 24.24
C ASN A 329 35.34 14.24 24.80
N ARG A 330 36.60 14.44 24.41
CA ARG A 330 37.75 13.61 24.79
C ARG A 330 37.87 13.35 26.31
N ASN A 331 37.51 14.37 27.10
CA ASN A 331 37.59 14.32 28.57
C ASN A 331 36.33 13.75 29.24
N ALA A 332 35.26 13.48 28.48
CA ALA A 332 33.99 12.98 29.03
C ALA A 332 34.08 11.50 29.37
N LYS A 333 33.55 11.10 30.53
CA LYS A 333 33.46 9.68 30.94
C LYS A 333 32.10 9.11 30.56
N LEU A 334 32.10 7.96 29.89
CA LEU A 334 30.87 7.26 29.52
C LEU A 334 30.28 6.51 30.73
N PRO A 335 28.95 6.54 30.94
CA PRO A 335 28.26 5.66 31.88
C PRO A 335 28.46 4.17 31.55
N PHE A 336 28.44 3.33 32.59
CA PHE A 336 28.71 1.88 32.49
C PHE A 336 27.98 1.18 31.33
N ASN A 337 26.68 1.44 31.15
CA ASN A 337 25.86 0.75 30.14
C ASN A 337 26.23 1.07 28.68
N ILE A 338 26.90 2.18 28.43
CA ILE A 338 27.35 2.60 27.09
C ILE A 338 28.88 2.67 26.98
N ALA A 339 29.61 2.30 28.04
CA ALA A 339 31.07 2.41 28.10
C ALA A 339 31.79 1.51 27.08
N ASN A 340 31.16 0.41 26.67
CA ASN A 340 31.68 -0.53 25.67
C ASN A 340 31.26 -0.18 24.23
N LEU A 341 30.47 0.88 24.04
CA LEU A 341 30.09 1.33 22.70
C LEU A 341 31.21 2.17 22.08
N ASN A 342 31.36 2.06 20.76
CA ASN A 342 32.31 2.86 20.01
C ASN A 342 31.83 4.32 19.96
N ALA A 343 32.42 5.19 20.80
CA ALA A 343 32.20 6.62 20.75
C ALA A 343 33.35 7.33 20.01
N ILE A 344 33.00 8.24 19.10
CA ILE A 344 33.96 9.10 18.41
C ILE A 344 34.28 10.28 19.33
N GLU A 345 35.57 10.47 19.60
CA GLU A 345 36.05 11.59 20.40
C GLU A 345 36.18 12.85 19.54
N TYR A 346 35.75 13.98 20.09
CA TYR A 346 36.05 15.32 19.59
C TYR A 346 36.56 16.21 20.75
N ASP A 347 37.15 17.34 20.43
CA ASP A 347 37.72 18.27 21.41
C ASP A 347 36.99 19.62 21.39
N PHE A 348 36.40 20.01 22.53
CA PHE A 348 35.76 21.33 22.68
C PHE A 348 36.71 22.50 22.40
N ASP A 349 38.01 22.36 22.66
CA ASP A 349 39.00 23.42 22.40
C ASP A 349 39.30 23.58 20.91
N ARG A 350 39.09 22.53 20.13
CA ARG A 350 39.23 22.57 18.67
C ARG A 350 37.92 22.96 18.00
N GLY A 351 36.78 22.62 18.62
CA GLY A 351 35.45 22.97 18.16
C GLY A 351 35.24 22.65 16.68
N ALA A 352 34.83 23.65 15.91
CA ALA A 352 34.62 23.54 14.47
C ALA A 352 35.86 23.05 13.68
N HIS A 353 37.07 23.20 14.21
CA HIS A 353 38.33 22.84 13.55
C HIS A 353 38.82 21.41 13.80
N ASP A 354 38.05 20.57 14.50
CA ASP A 354 38.41 19.17 14.74
C ASP A 354 38.15 18.26 13.52
N GLU A 355 38.96 18.45 12.47
CA GLU A 355 38.83 17.71 11.20
C GLU A 355 39.00 16.19 11.32
N GLU A 356 39.72 15.73 12.34
CA GLU A 356 39.87 14.29 12.58
C GLU A 356 38.55 13.70 13.06
N ALA A 357 37.88 14.35 14.03
CA ALA A 357 36.57 13.93 14.49
C ALA A 357 35.53 13.99 13.37
N ARG A 358 35.51 15.07 12.57
CA ARG A 358 34.62 15.19 11.39
C ARG A 358 34.81 14.04 10.42
N ARG A 359 36.05 13.70 10.08
CA ARG A 359 36.37 12.58 9.17
C ARG A 359 35.87 11.24 9.73
N ARG A 360 36.03 11.01 11.03
CA ARG A 360 35.57 9.79 11.69
C ARG A 360 34.05 9.69 11.70
N ILE A 361 33.34 10.79 11.98
CA ILE A 361 31.87 10.84 11.94
C ILE A 361 31.36 10.53 10.52
N ARG A 362 31.87 11.23 9.51
CA ARG A 362 31.52 10.99 8.09
C ARG A 362 31.77 9.54 7.66
N ARG A 363 32.91 8.98 8.07
CA ARG A 363 33.22 7.57 7.80
C ARG A 363 32.24 6.61 8.50
N ALA A 364 31.91 6.85 9.76
CA ALA A 364 30.97 6.01 10.51
C ALA A 364 29.57 6.03 9.87
N VAL A 365 29.09 7.22 9.47
CA VAL A 365 27.83 7.41 8.76
C VAL A 365 27.84 6.69 7.42
N SER A 366 28.84 6.94 6.57
CA SER A 366 28.91 6.36 5.22
C SER A 366 29.09 4.84 5.21
N VAL A 367 29.85 4.28 6.16
CA VAL A 367 29.99 2.82 6.36
C VAL A 367 28.70 2.23 6.90
N GLY A 368 28.10 2.85 7.93
CA GLY A 368 26.84 2.38 8.51
C GLY A 368 25.72 2.32 7.49
N LEU A 369 25.56 3.37 6.68
CA LEU A 369 24.56 3.44 5.60
C LEU A 369 24.77 2.41 4.49
N ARG A 370 25.99 1.89 4.32
CA ARG A 370 26.35 0.91 3.29
C ARG A 370 26.21 -0.53 3.77
N ASP A 371 26.76 -0.82 4.94
CA ASP A 371 26.97 -2.18 5.41
C ASP A 371 25.83 -2.67 6.31
N GLY A 372 25.09 -1.74 6.93
CA GLY A 372 23.89 -2.05 7.73
C GLY A 372 24.16 -2.97 8.93
N GLN A 373 25.40 -3.08 9.39
CA GLN A 373 25.75 -3.86 10.58
C GLN A 373 25.04 -3.31 11.82
N SER A 374 24.61 -4.22 12.69
CA SER A 374 23.93 -3.84 13.91
C SER A 374 24.90 -3.07 14.83
N ASP A 375 24.45 -1.95 15.38
CA ASP A 375 25.15 -1.19 16.43
C ASP A 375 24.34 -1.10 17.73
N SER A 376 23.15 -1.71 17.74
CA SER A 376 22.27 -1.78 18.90
C SER A 376 22.41 -3.10 19.65
N HIS A 377 22.88 -3.02 20.91
CA HIS A 377 22.92 -4.17 21.82
C HIS A 377 21.53 -4.74 22.12
N VAL A 378 20.51 -3.88 22.10
CA VAL A 378 19.11 -4.25 22.30
C VAL A 378 18.62 -5.12 21.14
N SER A 379 18.92 -4.70 19.91
CA SER A 379 18.55 -5.42 18.70
C SER A 379 19.32 -6.75 18.54
N GLU A 380 20.61 -6.78 18.91
CA GLU A 380 21.42 -8.00 18.90
C GLU A 380 20.97 -9.02 19.94
N THR A 381 20.55 -8.56 21.12
CA THR A 381 20.21 -9.44 22.24
C THR A 381 18.78 -9.96 22.17
N LEU A 382 17.82 -9.10 21.80
CA LEU A 382 16.39 -9.39 21.93
C LEU A 382 15.71 -9.76 20.60
N ASP A 383 16.40 -9.70 19.45
CA ASP A 383 15.83 -9.76 18.08
C ASP A 383 14.49 -9.02 17.97
N LEU A 384 14.42 -7.82 18.56
CA LEU A 384 13.23 -6.97 18.45
C LEU A 384 13.09 -6.55 16.98
N ARG A 385 11.96 -6.93 16.38
CA ARG A 385 11.60 -6.56 15.00
C ARG A 385 10.37 -5.69 15.04
N ILE A 386 10.61 -4.39 15.13
CA ILE A 386 9.58 -3.37 15.00
C ILE A 386 9.39 -3.13 13.50
N SER A 387 8.52 -3.96 12.92
CA SER A 387 8.15 -3.98 11.50
C SER A 387 6.69 -3.56 11.37
N ASP A 388 6.39 -2.66 10.43
CA ASP A 388 5.02 -2.35 9.99
C ASP A 388 4.36 -3.51 9.22
N ARG A 389 5.09 -4.59 8.93
CA ARG A 389 4.61 -5.75 8.17
C ARG A 389 4.39 -6.98 9.07
N PRO A 390 3.20 -7.62 9.01
CA PRO A 390 2.94 -8.87 9.70
C PRO A 390 3.91 -9.96 9.27
N ARG A 391 4.35 -10.81 10.21
CA ARG A 391 5.19 -11.97 9.85
C ARG A 391 4.29 -13.08 9.35
N VAL A 392 4.39 -13.38 8.06
CA VAL A 392 3.60 -14.43 7.40
C VAL A 392 4.00 -15.79 7.92
N ILE A 393 3.00 -16.62 8.26
CA ILE A 393 3.23 -17.99 8.68
C ILE A 393 3.36 -18.86 7.43
N GLY A 394 4.50 -19.55 7.27
CA GLY A 394 4.74 -20.42 6.11
C GLY A 394 4.12 -21.81 6.25
N SER A 395 3.86 -22.28 7.47
CA SER A 395 3.25 -23.58 7.76
C SER A 395 1.72 -23.49 7.79
N CYS A 396 1.05 -24.60 7.46
CA CYS A 396 -0.40 -24.75 7.58
C CYS A 396 -0.71 -25.62 8.80
N ASP A 397 -0.71 -25.02 9.99
CA ASP A 397 -1.08 -25.70 11.24
C ASP A 397 -2.57 -25.48 11.57
N ILE A 398 -3.21 -26.50 12.16
CA ILE A 398 -4.59 -26.42 12.66
C ILE A 398 -4.60 -26.46 14.19
N TYR A 399 -5.22 -25.45 14.81
CA TYR A 399 -5.46 -25.39 16.25
C TYR A 399 -6.94 -25.58 16.52
N SER A 400 -7.32 -26.76 17.01
CA SER A 400 -8.71 -27.15 17.21
C SER A 400 -9.16 -26.87 18.64
N TYR A 401 -10.27 -26.15 18.81
CA TYR A 401 -10.91 -25.79 20.08
C TYR A 401 -12.29 -26.48 20.18
N PRO A 402 -12.39 -27.64 20.84
CA PRO A 402 -13.67 -28.32 21.06
C PRO A 402 -14.66 -27.43 21.83
N ILE A 403 -15.94 -27.48 21.45
CA ILE A 403 -17.01 -26.84 22.21
C ILE A 403 -17.48 -27.81 23.29
N ARG A 404 -17.44 -27.39 24.56
CA ARG A 404 -17.81 -28.24 25.71
C ARG A 404 -19.22 -28.78 25.57
N GLY A 405 -19.36 -30.10 25.75
CA GLY A 405 -20.66 -30.77 25.67
C GLY A 405 -21.21 -30.90 24.25
N SER A 406 -20.40 -30.64 23.22
CA SER A 406 -20.78 -30.78 21.81
C SER A 406 -19.74 -31.61 21.05
N HIS A 407 -20.15 -32.23 19.95
CA HIS A 407 -19.23 -32.85 18.98
C HIS A 407 -18.57 -31.78 18.08
N ARG A 408 -19.08 -30.55 18.12
CA ARG A 408 -18.66 -29.43 17.28
C ARG A 408 -17.39 -28.75 17.80
N LYS A 409 -16.69 -28.05 16.91
CA LYS A 409 -15.45 -27.35 17.24
C LYS A 409 -15.30 -26.04 16.46
N LEU A 410 -14.61 -25.08 17.09
CA LEU A 410 -13.95 -23.99 16.39
C LEU A 410 -12.51 -24.37 16.12
N ALA A 411 -11.89 -23.84 15.07
CA ALA A 411 -10.48 -24.08 14.82
C ALA A 411 -9.81 -22.87 14.16
N LEU A 412 -8.50 -22.73 14.35
CA LEU A 412 -7.67 -21.79 13.61
C LEU A 412 -6.83 -22.55 12.60
N ILE A 413 -6.74 -22.05 11.37
CA ILE A 413 -5.83 -22.54 10.34
C ILE A 413 -4.83 -21.45 10.04
N THR A 414 -3.55 -21.81 10.00
CA THR A 414 -2.47 -20.85 9.76
C THR A 414 -1.94 -20.89 8.34
N GLY A 415 -1.31 -19.79 7.92
CA GLY A 415 -0.50 -19.72 6.72
C GLY A 415 -1.28 -19.50 5.42
N ASP A 416 -0.71 -19.98 4.31
CA ASP A 416 -1.25 -19.72 2.97
C ASP A 416 -2.52 -20.53 2.69
N LEU A 417 -3.60 -19.87 2.28
CA LEU A 417 -4.87 -20.50 1.92
C LEU A 417 -4.70 -21.63 0.88
N ARG A 418 -3.71 -21.52 -0.02
CA ARG A 418 -3.38 -22.55 -1.03
C ARG A 418 -2.83 -23.84 -0.43
N ASN A 419 -2.52 -23.88 0.86
CA ASN A 419 -2.10 -25.08 1.57
C ASN A 419 -3.25 -25.73 2.36
N VAL A 420 -4.40 -25.05 2.47
CA VAL A 420 -5.58 -25.58 3.16
C VAL A 420 -6.27 -26.64 2.30
N ARG A 421 -6.70 -27.74 2.91
CA ARG A 421 -7.38 -28.87 2.24
C ARG A 421 -8.52 -29.40 3.09
N GLY A 422 -9.52 -30.02 2.45
CA GLY A 422 -10.54 -30.84 3.11
C GLY A 422 -11.59 -30.06 3.90
N ILE A 423 -11.86 -28.81 3.52
CA ILE A 423 -12.93 -27.99 4.10
C ILE A 423 -13.99 -27.77 3.04
N ASP A 424 -15.25 -28.04 3.37
CA ASP A 424 -16.35 -28.05 2.41
C ASP A 424 -16.64 -26.67 1.85
N VAL A 425 -16.65 -25.64 2.69
CA VAL A 425 -17.02 -24.27 2.30
C VAL A 425 -15.90 -23.30 2.58
N TRP A 426 -15.52 -22.50 1.58
CA TRP A 426 -14.64 -21.36 1.77
C TRP A 426 -15.45 -20.06 1.69
N VAL A 427 -15.38 -19.25 2.74
CA VAL A 427 -15.98 -17.91 2.73
C VAL A 427 -15.00 -16.94 2.10
N ASN A 428 -15.50 -16.16 1.17
CA ASN A 428 -14.79 -15.09 0.52
C ASN A 428 -15.35 -13.73 0.98
N SER A 429 -14.45 -12.79 1.25
CA SER A 429 -14.80 -11.44 1.69
C SER A 429 -14.99 -10.56 0.46
N GLU A 430 -16.22 -10.10 0.21
CA GLU A 430 -16.58 -9.35 -0.99
C GLU A 430 -17.24 -8.01 -0.68
N ASN A 431 -17.19 -7.13 -1.68
CA ASN A 431 -17.92 -5.86 -1.60
C ASN A 431 -19.43 -6.06 -1.75
N THR A 432 -20.22 -5.04 -1.39
CA THR A 432 -21.68 -5.08 -1.56
C THR A 432 -22.12 -5.22 -3.01
N ASN A 433 -21.23 -4.98 -3.98
CA ASN A 433 -21.50 -5.21 -5.40
C ASN A 433 -21.16 -6.65 -5.85
N MET A 434 -20.70 -7.52 -4.94
CA MET A 434 -20.28 -8.90 -5.21
C MET A 434 -19.21 -9.02 -6.32
N GLN A 435 -18.29 -8.05 -6.36
CA GLN A 435 -17.20 -8.00 -7.34
C GLN A 435 -15.92 -8.56 -6.73
N MET A 436 -15.49 -9.73 -7.20
CA MET A 436 -14.23 -10.33 -6.75
C MET A 436 -13.04 -9.48 -7.17
N ALA A 437 -12.01 -9.47 -6.33
CA ALA A 437 -10.73 -8.82 -6.61
C ALA A 437 -10.07 -9.36 -7.89
N ARG A 438 -9.11 -8.62 -8.44
CA ARG A 438 -8.36 -9.06 -9.62
C ARG A 438 -7.44 -10.21 -9.21
N TYR A 439 -7.18 -11.17 -10.10
CA TYR A 439 -6.38 -12.37 -9.77
C TYR A 439 -5.01 -12.12 -9.13
N TYR A 440 -4.44 -10.93 -9.35
CA TYR A 440 -3.11 -10.54 -8.92
C TYR A 440 -3.09 -9.53 -7.76
N ASP A 441 -4.25 -9.14 -7.23
CA ASP A 441 -4.29 -8.32 -6.01
C ASP A 441 -3.87 -9.18 -4.80
N PHE A 442 -3.22 -8.56 -3.80
CA PHE A 442 -2.87 -9.22 -2.53
C PHE A 442 -4.11 -9.33 -1.62
N ALA A 443 -5.08 -10.15 -2.02
CA ALA A 443 -6.31 -10.40 -1.27
C ALA A 443 -6.75 -11.87 -1.34
N ILE A 444 -7.49 -12.31 -0.32
CA ILE A 444 -8.07 -13.66 -0.26
C ILE A 444 -9.04 -13.89 -1.44
N SER A 445 -9.84 -12.88 -1.79
CA SER A 445 -10.72 -12.92 -2.96
C SER A 445 -9.96 -13.23 -4.25
N SER A 446 -8.80 -12.59 -4.47
CA SER A 446 -7.94 -12.86 -5.62
C SER A 446 -7.46 -14.31 -5.67
N MET A 447 -7.06 -14.85 -4.52
CA MET A 447 -6.57 -16.22 -4.40
C MET A 447 -7.69 -17.24 -4.67
N ILE A 448 -8.87 -17.04 -4.07
CA ILE A 448 -10.05 -17.88 -4.29
C ILE A 448 -10.44 -17.87 -5.78
N ARG A 449 -10.49 -16.67 -6.38
CA ARG A 449 -10.81 -16.48 -7.80
C ARG A 449 -9.81 -17.20 -8.71
N TYR A 450 -8.51 -17.00 -8.47
CA TYR A 450 -7.46 -17.58 -9.29
C TYR A 450 -7.33 -19.10 -9.14
N GLU A 451 -7.51 -19.63 -7.93
CA GLU A 451 -7.43 -21.08 -7.68
C GLU A 451 -8.71 -21.82 -8.10
N GLY A 452 -9.85 -21.15 -8.07
CA GLY A 452 -11.13 -21.66 -8.57
C GLY A 452 -11.33 -21.55 -10.07
N ALA A 453 -10.54 -20.72 -10.76
CA ALA A 453 -10.59 -20.61 -12.20
C ALA A 453 -10.00 -21.85 -12.90
N ARG A 454 -10.56 -22.18 -14.08
CA ARG A 454 -9.94 -23.15 -14.99
C ARG A 454 -8.71 -22.52 -15.58
N LYS A 455 -7.56 -23.17 -15.42
CA LYS A 455 -6.28 -22.67 -15.87
C LYS A 455 -5.74 -23.45 -17.07
N THR A 456 -5.06 -22.76 -17.97
CA THR A 456 -4.29 -23.41 -19.04
C THR A 456 -3.06 -24.12 -18.48
N ARG A 457 -2.38 -24.90 -19.31
CA ARG A 457 -1.13 -25.59 -18.94
C ARG A 457 -0.02 -24.64 -18.46
N THR A 458 -0.09 -23.35 -18.81
CA THR A 458 0.87 -22.30 -18.42
C THR A 458 0.44 -21.51 -17.18
N GLY A 459 -0.68 -21.87 -16.54
CA GLY A 459 -1.18 -21.21 -15.34
C GLY A 459 -2.12 -20.03 -15.59
N HIS A 460 -2.38 -19.65 -16.84
CA HIS A 460 -3.32 -18.56 -17.18
C HIS A 460 -4.75 -18.95 -16.89
N VAL A 461 -5.57 -18.02 -16.40
CA VAL A 461 -7.01 -18.21 -16.25
C VAL A 461 -7.65 -18.29 -17.64
N ALA A 462 -8.14 -19.49 -17.99
CA ALA A 462 -8.87 -19.79 -19.21
C ALA A 462 -10.37 -19.53 -19.06
N GLU A 463 -10.93 -19.85 -17.89
CA GLU A 463 -12.33 -19.57 -17.55
C GLU A 463 -12.46 -19.22 -16.07
N ASP A 464 -13.10 -18.08 -15.80
CA ASP A 464 -13.41 -17.61 -14.45
C ASP A 464 -14.74 -18.18 -13.97
N LEU A 465 -14.71 -19.43 -13.53
CA LEU A 465 -15.92 -20.17 -13.18
C LEU A 465 -16.71 -19.50 -12.05
N ILE A 466 -16.00 -19.02 -11.02
CA ILE A 466 -16.63 -18.45 -9.82
C ILE A 466 -17.21 -17.06 -10.09
N GLN A 467 -16.44 -16.14 -10.68
CA GLN A 467 -16.97 -14.80 -10.97
C GLN A 467 -18.13 -14.87 -11.96
N LYS A 468 -18.03 -15.73 -12.99
CA LYS A 468 -19.10 -15.88 -13.99
C LYS A 468 -20.40 -16.34 -13.34
N GLU A 469 -20.36 -17.35 -12.48
CA GLU A 469 -21.55 -17.81 -11.76
C GLU A 469 -22.07 -16.73 -10.80
N LEU A 470 -21.18 -16.01 -10.11
CA LEU A 470 -21.57 -14.89 -9.26
C LEU A 470 -22.26 -13.77 -10.04
N ASP A 471 -21.74 -13.42 -11.23
CA ASP A 471 -22.33 -12.42 -12.12
C ASP A 471 -23.71 -12.88 -12.65
N GLU A 472 -23.87 -14.17 -12.94
CA GLU A 472 -25.14 -14.77 -13.35
C GLU A 472 -26.19 -14.71 -12.22
N ILE A 473 -25.79 -14.99 -10.97
CA ILE A 473 -26.67 -14.86 -9.79
C ILE A 473 -27.05 -13.40 -9.56
N MET A 474 -26.09 -12.48 -9.75
CA MET A 474 -26.31 -11.04 -9.58
C MET A 474 -27.09 -10.40 -10.74
N ALA A 475 -27.41 -11.12 -11.81
CA ALA A 475 -27.93 -10.57 -13.06
C ALA A 475 -29.20 -9.72 -12.87
N GLY A 476 -29.01 -8.39 -12.78
CA GLY A 476 -30.06 -7.38 -12.60
C GLY A 476 -29.91 -6.54 -11.32
N GLU A 477 -29.16 -7.01 -10.32
CA GLU A 477 -28.88 -6.29 -9.08
C GLU A 477 -27.53 -5.57 -9.16
N ARG A 478 -27.51 -4.29 -8.76
CA ARG A 478 -26.27 -3.49 -8.75
C ARG A 478 -25.48 -3.62 -7.45
N SER A 479 -26.14 -4.04 -6.37
CA SER A 479 -25.58 -4.20 -5.03
C SER A 479 -26.56 -5.01 -4.17
N VAL A 480 -26.04 -5.74 -3.19
CA VAL A 480 -26.81 -6.43 -2.16
C VAL A 480 -26.70 -5.72 -0.80
N PRO A 481 -27.63 -5.99 0.14
CA PRO A 481 -27.52 -5.51 1.52
C PRO A 481 -26.25 -6.03 2.23
N GLU A 482 -25.74 -5.25 3.18
CA GLU A 482 -24.61 -5.65 4.03
C GLU A 482 -24.88 -6.94 4.79
N GLY A 483 -23.88 -7.82 4.83
CA GLY A 483 -23.99 -9.14 5.45
C GLY A 483 -24.70 -10.19 4.60
N THR A 484 -25.19 -9.87 3.41
CA THR A 484 -25.70 -10.87 2.46
C THR A 484 -24.59 -11.86 2.10
N VAL A 485 -24.94 -13.15 2.03
CA VAL A 485 -24.00 -14.21 1.62
C VAL A 485 -24.60 -14.92 0.41
N ILE A 486 -23.85 -14.99 -0.67
CA ILE A 486 -24.23 -15.68 -1.91
C ILE A 486 -23.31 -16.88 -2.10
N ALA A 487 -23.87 -18.02 -2.45
CA ALA A 487 -23.11 -19.22 -2.75
C ALA A 487 -22.90 -19.39 -4.26
N THR A 488 -21.71 -19.83 -4.63
CA THR A 488 -21.35 -20.31 -5.97
C THR A 488 -20.74 -21.71 -5.88
N GLY A 489 -20.64 -22.39 -7.01
CA GLY A 489 -19.85 -23.59 -7.16
C GLY A 489 -18.37 -23.34 -6.86
N PRO A 490 -17.59 -24.39 -6.55
CA PRO A 490 -16.20 -24.25 -6.14
C PRO A 490 -15.25 -24.02 -7.33
N GLY A 491 -15.74 -24.16 -8.57
CA GLY A 491 -14.89 -24.27 -9.76
C GLY A 491 -13.80 -25.34 -9.57
N GLU A 492 -12.56 -24.98 -9.89
CA GLU A 492 -11.39 -25.83 -9.68
C GLU A 492 -10.89 -25.87 -8.23
N LEU A 493 -11.53 -25.19 -7.26
CA LEU A 493 -11.22 -25.35 -5.84
C LEU A 493 -11.63 -26.74 -5.32
N SER A 494 -12.46 -27.48 -6.08
CA SER A 494 -12.80 -28.87 -5.81
C SER A 494 -11.58 -29.78 -5.59
N ARG A 495 -10.44 -29.49 -6.24
CA ARG A 495 -9.16 -30.21 -6.01
C ARG A 495 -8.59 -30.03 -4.60
N TYR A 496 -9.01 -29.00 -3.88
CA TYR A 496 -8.66 -28.73 -2.49
C TYR A 496 -9.65 -29.36 -1.51
N GLY A 497 -10.69 -30.03 -1.99
CA GLY A 497 -11.81 -30.53 -1.19
C GLY A 497 -12.91 -29.50 -0.94
N VAL A 498 -12.84 -28.33 -1.58
CA VAL A 498 -13.87 -27.29 -1.48
C VAL A 498 -15.07 -27.66 -2.34
N ARG A 499 -16.25 -27.65 -1.75
CA ARG A 499 -17.52 -27.99 -2.39
C ARG A 499 -18.36 -26.77 -2.73
N ALA A 500 -18.12 -25.63 -2.08
CA ALA A 500 -18.77 -24.35 -2.38
C ALA A 500 -17.94 -23.15 -1.93
N VAL A 501 -18.17 -22.00 -2.58
CA VAL A 501 -17.60 -20.71 -2.17
C VAL A 501 -18.73 -19.77 -1.77
N PHE A 502 -18.63 -19.20 -0.57
CA PHE A 502 -19.64 -18.30 -0.01
C PHE A 502 -19.10 -16.87 -0.02
N HIS A 503 -19.68 -16.03 -0.87
CA HIS A 503 -19.31 -14.62 -1.02
C HIS A 503 -20.10 -13.79 -0.03
N ALA A 504 -19.44 -13.28 1.00
CA ALA A 504 -20.05 -12.43 2.01
C ALA A 504 -19.85 -10.95 1.65
N ALA A 505 -20.94 -10.17 1.62
CA ALA A 505 -20.92 -8.70 1.55
C ALA A 505 -20.41 -8.11 2.86
N SER A 506 -19.12 -8.28 3.10
CA SER A 506 -18.41 -7.95 4.33
C SER A 506 -17.66 -6.63 4.23
N VAL A 507 -17.52 -6.07 3.03
CA VAL A 507 -16.90 -4.76 2.80
C VAL A 507 -17.76 -3.84 1.94
N ARG A 508 -17.65 -2.53 2.13
CA ARG A 508 -18.15 -1.48 1.23
C ARG A 508 -16.99 -0.94 0.42
N GLY A 509 -17.19 -0.71 -0.88
CA GLY A 509 -16.16 -0.17 -1.76
C GLY A 509 -16.14 -0.85 -3.14
N ALA A 510 -15.30 -0.37 -4.05
CA ALA A 510 -15.16 -0.90 -5.40
C ALA A 510 -13.68 -1.08 -5.77
N ILE A 511 -13.41 -1.96 -6.74
CA ILE A 511 -12.05 -2.25 -7.21
C ILE A 511 -11.36 -0.96 -7.65
N GLY A 512 -10.24 -0.61 -7.00
CA GLY A 512 -9.47 0.61 -7.26
C GLY A 512 -9.82 1.83 -6.39
N TYR A 513 -10.88 1.75 -5.56
CA TYR A 513 -11.40 2.88 -4.77
C TYR A 513 -11.24 2.69 -3.25
N GLY A 514 -10.67 1.57 -2.80
CA GLY A 514 -10.56 1.21 -1.38
C GLY A 514 -11.77 0.46 -0.84
N TYR A 515 -11.60 -0.21 0.30
CA TYR A 515 -12.60 -1.08 0.93
C TYR A 515 -12.68 -0.80 2.44
N GLU A 516 -13.90 -0.69 2.97
CA GLU A 516 -14.17 -0.56 4.41
C GLU A 516 -15.01 -1.73 4.92
N PRO A 517 -14.78 -2.23 6.14
CA PRO A 517 -15.67 -3.23 6.74
C PRO A 517 -17.12 -2.73 6.88
N VAL A 518 -18.09 -3.62 6.64
CA VAL A 518 -19.50 -3.34 6.96
C VAL A 518 -19.70 -3.23 8.47
N ARG A 519 -20.75 -2.53 8.91
CA ARG A 519 -20.97 -2.27 10.35
C ARG A 519 -21.25 -3.56 11.12
N ASP A 520 -22.05 -4.44 10.53
CA ASP A 520 -22.48 -5.70 11.13
C ASP A 520 -21.73 -6.90 10.55
N ILE A 521 -20.39 -6.86 10.61
CA ILE A 521 -19.53 -7.91 10.05
C ILE A 521 -19.88 -9.32 10.56
N HIS A 522 -20.31 -9.41 11.82
CA HIS A 522 -20.71 -10.65 12.48
C HIS A 522 -21.94 -11.31 11.82
N ARG A 523 -22.83 -10.51 11.20
CA ARG A 523 -23.98 -11.02 10.43
C ARG A 523 -23.54 -11.85 9.22
N CYS A 524 -22.37 -11.54 8.63
CA CYS A 524 -21.79 -12.35 7.57
C CYS A 524 -21.52 -13.79 8.04
N VAL A 525 -21.03 -13.94 9.28
CA VAL A 525 -20.75 -15.25 9.88
C VAL A 525 -22.05 -16.02 10.10
N THR A 526 -23.04 -15.39 10.74
CA THR A 526 -24.36 -16.01 10.99
C THR A 526 -25.04 -16.41 9.69
N ASN A 527 -25.05 -15.53 8.68
CA ASN A 527 -25.70 -15.82 7.39
C ASN A 527 -24.94 -16.90 6.60
N ALA A 528 -23.62 -16.96 6.68
CA ALA A 528 -22.84 -18.02 6.04
C ALA A 528 -23.15 -19.39 6.65
N LEU A 529 -23.29 -19.48 7.99
CA LEU A 529 -23.69 -20.72 8.65
C LEU A 529 -25.15 -21.08 8.32
N ALA A 530 -26.05 -20.11 8.34
CA ALA A 530 -27.44 -20.30 7.96
C ALA A 530 -27.62 -20.79 6.52
N LEU A 531 -26.76 -20.36 5.60
CA LEU A 531 -26.79 -20.79 4.22
C LEU A 531 -26.36 -22.26 4.04
N ILE A 532 -25.50 -22.80 4.92
CA ILE A 532 -25.18 -24.24 4.93
C ILE A 532 -26.43 -25.06 5.31
N ASP A 533 -27.16 -24.61 6.31
CA ASP A 533 -28.32 -25.31 6.84
C ASP A 533 -29.61 -25.02 6.07
N ASP A 534 -29.58 -24.15 5.05
CA ASP A 534 -30.75 -23.83 4.22
C ASP A 534 -31.04 -24.97 3.22
N PRO A 535 -32.15 -25.72 3.40
CA PRO A 535 -32.52 -26.82 2.51
C PRO A 535 -32.94 -26.35 1.11
N ALA A 536 -33.24 -25.06 0.92
CA ALA A 536 -33.56 -24.47 -0.36
C ALA A 536 -32.31 -24.00 -1.13
N SER A 537 -31.13 -24.02 -0.51
CA SER A 537 -29.90 -23.63 -1.19
C SER A 537 -29.50 -24.72 -2.21
N ASN A 538 -29.23 -24.30 -3.46
CA ASN A 538 -28.77 -25.20 -4.53
C ASN A 538 -27.30 -25.63 -4.38
N VAL A 539 -26.71 -25.44 -3.20
CA VAL A 539 -25.30 -25.63 -2.94
C VAL A 539 -25.00 -27.12 -2.76
N ALA A 540 -24.70 -27.78 -3.87
CA ALA A 540 -24.02 -29.08 -3.99
C ALA A 540 -24.24 -30.09 -2.83
N GLY A 541 -25.48 -30.58 -2.69
CA GLY A 541 -25.80 -31.87 -2.05
C GLY A 541 -25.61 -31.94 -0.52
N SER A 542 -26.51 -31.30 0.23
CA SER A 542 -27.01 -31.62 1.60
C SER A 542 -26.07 -32.31 2.61
N GLY A 543 -24.81 -31.93 2.71
CA GLY A 543 -23.86 -32.58 3.63
C GLY A 543 -22.56 -31.80 3.82
N LEU A 544 -22.63 -30.47 3.82
CA LEU A 544 -21.50 -29.61 4.14
C LEU A 544 -21.37 -29.56 5.67
N ALA A 545 -20.23 -29.97 6.22
CA ALA A 545 -20.03 -30.03 7.67
C ALA A 545 -18.95 -29.05 8.16
N SER A 546 -18.23 -28.42 7.24
CA SER A 546 -17.09 -27.57 7.56
C SER A 546 -17.03 -26.28 6.75
N ILE A 547 -16.68 -25.19 7.42
CA ILE A 547 -16.59 -23.85 6.80
C ILE A 547 -15.32 -23.13 7.24
N LEU A 548 -14.61 -22.51 6.30
CA LEU A 548 -13.45 -21.65 6.55
C LEU A 548 -13.84 -20.19 6.35
N ILE A 549 -13.67 -19.39 7.40
CA ILE A 549 -14.00 -17.97 7.45
C ILE A 549 -12.71 -17.16 7.59
N PRO A 550 -12.33 -16.31 6.62
CA PRO A 550 -11.22 -15.40 6.82
C PRO A 550 -11.57 -14.36 7.88
N LEU A 551 -10.58 -13.68 8.46
CA LEU A 551 -10.84 -12.62 9.45
C LEU A 551 -11.52 -11.42 8.78
N LEU A 552 -12.85 -11.42 8.75
CA LEU A 552 -13.62 -10.40 8.03
C LEU A 552 -13.43 -9.05 8.70
N GLY A 553 -13.11 -8.03 7.91
CA GLY A 553 -12.92 -6.66 8.40
C GLY A 553 -11.62 -6.38 9.17
N ILE A 554 -10.68 -7.32 9.24
CA ILE A 554 -9.41 -7.22 9.98
C ILE A 554 -8.21 -7.03 9.00
N GLY A 555 -8.42 -6.30 7.90
CA GLY A 555 -7.39 -6.07 6.86
C GLY A 555 -6.21 -5.18 7.28
N PHE A 556 -5.44 -4.66 6.31
CA PHE A 556 -4.23 -3.84 6.51
C PHE A 556 -4.42 -2.48 7.22
N THR A 557 -5.59 -2.23 7.83
CA THR A 557 -5.88 -1.02 8.59
C THR A 557 -5.17 -1.04 9.95
N ARG A 558 -4.95 0.15 10.56
CA ARG A 558 -4.41 0.27 11.92
C ARG A 558 -5.59 0.42 12.89
N GLY A 559 -5.70 -0.44 13.91
CA GLY A 559 -6.76 -0.38 14.92
C GLY A 559 -6.75 -1.56 15.90
N ASP A 560 -7.56 -1.49 16.96
CA ASP A 560 -7.82 -2.64 17.83
C ASP A 560 -8.90 -3.54 17.19
N PHE A 561 -8.46 -4.68 16.67
CA PHE A 561 -9.32 -5.65 15.99
C PHE A 561 -9.94 -6.68 16.92
N ARG A 562 -9.56 -6.68 18.21
CA ARG A 562 -10.08 -7.62 19.20
C ARG A 562 -11.60 -7.58 19.31
N PRO A 563 -12.28 -6.42 19.36
CA PRO A 563 -13.75 -6.37 19.42
C PRO A 563 -14.42 -6.96 18.17
N VAL A 564 -13.84 -6.71 16.99
CA VAL A 564 -14.35 -7.18 15.70
C VAL A 564 -14.26 -8.70 15.60
N LEU A 565 -13.11 -9.27 15.99
CA LEU A 565 -12.92 -10.72 16.03
C LEU A 565 -13.80 -11.39 17.08
N ASN A 566 -13.91 -10.78 18.27
CA ASN A 566 -14.75 -11.31 19.35
C ASN A 566 -16.19 -11.50 18.90
N ARG A 567 -16.76 -10.51 18.19
CA ARG A 567 -18.13 -10.58 17.66
C ARG A 567 -18.31 -11.65 16.57
N GLN A 568 -17.29 -11.91 15.75
CA GLN A 568 -17.34 -12.98 14.75
C GLN A 568 -17.34 -14.37 15.40
N ILE A 569 -16.49 -14.58 16.41
CA ILE A 569 -16.44 -15.84 17.16
C ILE A 569 -17.73 -16.05 17.97
N GLU A 570 -18.23 -14.99 18.63
CA GLU A 570 -19.50 -15.00 19.35
C GLU A 570 -20.65 -15.40 18.41
N ALA A 571 -20.75 -14.79 17.23
CA ALA A 571 -21.79 -15.12 16.25
C ALA A 571 -21.75 -16.60 15.80
N ALA A 572 -20.55 -17.19 15.63
CA ALA A 572 -20.43 -18.61 15.31
C ALA A 572 -20.89 -19.50 16.47
N LEU A 573 -20.48 -19.20 17.70
CA LEU A 573 -20.85 -19.96 18.89
C LEU A 573 -22.36 -19.86 19.18
N GLU A 574 -22.93 -18.66 19.09
CA GLU A 574 -24.37 -18.42 19.28
C GLU A 574 -25.20 -19.16 18.22
N TYR A 575 -24.76 -19.12 16.96
CA TYR A 575 -25.44 -19.85 15.89
C TYR A 575 -25.45 -21.36 16.15
N LEU A 576 -24.28 -21.96 16.44
CA LEU A 576 -24.17 -23.40 16.70
C LEU A 576 -24.91 -23.82 17.98
N ALA A 577 -24.94 -22.98 19.02
CA ALA A 577 -25.71 -23.26 20.23
C ALA A 577 -27.23 -23.17 19.99
N GLY A 578 -27.66 -22.21 19.17
CA GLY A 578 -29.07 -21.99 18.81
C GLY A 578 -29.62 -23.01 17.80
N HIS A 579 -28.76 -23.72 17.08
CA HIS A 579 -29.15 -24.69 16.04
C HIS A 579 -28.54 -26.08 16.31
N PRO A 580 -29.08 -26.86 17.26
CA PRO A 580 -28.60 -28.22 17.53
C PRO A 580 -28.68 -29.16 16.33
N GLU A 581 -29.62 -28.93 15.41
CA GLU A 581 -29.80 -29.71 14.18
C GLU A 581 -28.87 -29.27 13.03
N SER A 582 -28.07 -28.21 13.23
CA SER A 582 -27.11 -27.74 12.23
C SER A 582 -26.17 -28.85 11.79
N SER A 583 -25.95 -28.94 10.49
CA SER A 583 -25.00 -29.87 9.88
C SER A 583 -23.54 -29.45 10.05
N VAL A 584 -23.29 -28.23 10.53
CA VAL A 584 -21.95 -27.68 10.72
C VAL A 584 -21.27 -28.27 11.96
N ASP A 585 -20.26 -29.11 11.73
CA ASP A 585 -19.41 -29.69 12.76
C ASP A 585 -18.23 -28.79 13.12
N SER A 586 -17.67 -28.08 12.12
CA SER A 586 -16.39 -27.37 12.27
C SER A 586 -16.39 -26.01 11.60
N VAL A 587 -16.11 -24.96 12.39
CA VAL A 587 -15.90 -23.60 11.88
C VAL A 587 -14.43 -23.23 12.04
N TYR A 588 -13.77 -22.95 10.93
CA TYR A 588 -12.35 -22.61 10.87
C TYR A 588 -12.20 -21.11 10.63
N PHE A 589 -11.24 -20.48 11.31
CA PHE A 589 -10.79 -19.11 11.02
C PHE A 589 -9.37 -19.11 10.48
N LEU A 590 -9.11 -18.35 9.41
CA LEU A 590 -7.79 -18.25 8.79
C LEU A 590 -6.92 -17.19 9.49
N ALA A 591 -5.75 -17.56 9.98
CA ALA A 591 -4.74 -16.66 10.52
C ALA A 591 -3.47 -16.70 9.65
N TRP A 592 -3.28 -15.69 8.82
CA TRP A 592 -2.19 -15.64 7.85
C TRP A 592 -0.86 -15.19 8.48
N SER A 593 -0.91 -14.37 9.52
CA SER A 593 0.26 -13.82 10.20
C SER A 593 0.39 -14.25 11.67
N GLU A 594 1.61 -14.15 12.22
CA GLU A 594 1.87 -14.40 13.65
C GLU A 594 1.05 -13.48 14.55
N GLN A 595 0.83 -12.23 14.12
CA GLN A 595 0.00 -11.25 14.84
C GLN A 595 -1.48 -11.67 14.86
N GLU A 596 -2.02 -12.06 13.71
CA GLU A 596 -3.40 -12.57 13.61
C GLU A 596 -3.58 -13.84 14.43
N LEU A 597 -2.62 -14.77 14.37
CA LEU A 597 -2.66 -16.01 15.15
C LEU A 597 -2.68 -15.70 16.65
N ALA A 598 -1.79 -14.83 17.13
CA ALA A 598 -1.74 -14.44 18.54
C ALA A 598 -3.06 -13.78 19.00
N LEU A 599 -3.62 -12.89 18.17
CA LEU A 599 -4.90 -12.26 18.43
C LEU A 599 -6.03 -13.29 18.51
N CYS A 600 -6.13 -14.19 17.53
CA CYS A 600 -7.14 -15.24 17.50
C CYS A 600 -7.05 -16.18 18.70
N GLN A 601 -5.84 -16.62 19.05
CA GLN A 601 -5.62 -17.47 20.22
C GLN A 601 -6.00 -16.77 21.52
N SER A 602 -5.70 -15.47 21.65
CA SER A 602 -6.10 -14.66 22.81
C SER A 602 -7.61 -14.56 22.94
N VAL A 603 -8.33 -14.33 21.83
CA VAL A 603 -9.79 -14.19 21.83
C VAL A 603 -10.48 -15.54 22.09
N LEU A 604 -10.08 -16.62 21.43
CA LEU A 604 -10.68 -17.94 21.65
C LEU A 604 -10.51 -18.42 23.10
N ARG A 605 -9.36 -18.14 23.73
CA ARG A 605 -9.15 -18.47 25.16
C ARG A 605 -10.03 -17.69 26.12
N SER A 606 -10.64 -16.57 25.71
CA SER A 606 -11.57 -15.83 26.57
C SER A 606 -12.99 -16.38 26.57
N PHE A 607 -13.30 -17.40 25.75
CA PHE A 607 -14.61 -18.05 25.75
C PHE A 607 -14.58 -19.32 26.61
N ASP A 608 -15.29 -19.30 27.74
CA ASP A 608 -15.32 -20.43 28.70
C ASP A 608 -15.99 -21.70 28.13
N VAL A 609 -16.74 -21.58 27.04
CA VAL A 609 -17.40 -22.71 26.37
C VAL A 609 -16.42 -23.56 25.54
N LEU A 610 -15.20 -23.08 25.32
CA LEU A 610 -14.17 -23.77 24.55
C LEU A 610 -13.17 -24.49 25.47
N ASP A 611 -12.75 -25.67 25.03
CA ASP A 611 -11.64 -26.38 25.66
C ASP A 611 -10.28 -25.91 25.14
N ALA A 612 -9.21 -26.32 25.84
CA ALA A 612 -7.85 -26.01 25.43
C ALA A 612 -7.55 -26.58 24.03
N PRO A 613 -6.78 -25.87 23.20
CA PRO A 613 -6.60 -26.26 21.81
C PRO A 613 -5.76 -27.53 21.67
N VAL A 614 -6.17 -28.39 20.74
CA VAL A 614 -5.38 -29.52 20.24
C VAL A 614 -4.75 -29.10 18.92
N ARG A 615 -3.42 -29.16 18.82
CA ARG A 615 -2.68 -28.85 17.59
C ARG A 615 -2.55 -30.08 16.70
N ALA A 616 -2.86 -29.92 15.43
CA ALA A 616 -2.57 -30.88 14.37
C ALA A 616 -1.75 -30.21 13.26
N HIS A 617 -0.93 -31.01 12.57
CA HIS A 617 -0.12 -30.59 11.43
C HIS A 617 -0.76 -30.99 10.11
#